data_AF-A0AAV8ZHA2-F1
#
_entry.id   AF-A0AAV8ZHA2-F1
#
_cell.length_a   1.000
_cell.length_b   1.000
_cell.length_c   1.000
_cell.angle_alpha   90.00
_cell.angle_beta   90.00
_cell.angle_gamma   90.00
#
_symmetry.space_group_name_H-M   'P 1'
#
loop_
_entity.id
_entity.type
_entity.pdbx_description
1 polymer ?
#
loop_
_entity_poly.entity_id
_entity_poly.type
_entity_poly.pdbx_seq_one_letter_code
_entity_poly.pdbx_strand_id
1 'polypeptide(L)' 'MLNANTHLIGTIRKSRKGLPKEVVDAKLKKREIYAMENQDGVAIRNWRYQRNIIRLSTRHGSEMVEVLVISRQNLNLKLC' A
#
# COMPACT_ATOMS: atom_id res chain seq x y z
N MET A 1 2.97 18.71 -1.92
CA MET A 1 3.35 17.51 -1.14
C MET A 1 4.64 16.93 -1.67
N LEU A 2 4.68 16.35 -2.88
CA LEU A 2 5.91 15.86 -3.50
C LEU A 2 6.98 16.97 -3.65
N ASN A 3 6.61 18.13 -4.17
CA ASN A 3 7.52 19.28 -4.36
C ASN A 3 8.03 19.92 -3.06
N ALA A 4 7.49 19.52 -1.90
CA ALA A 4 7.85 20.05 -0.58
C ALA A 4 8.50 18.98 0.32
N ASN A 5 9.07 17.92 -0.28
CA ASN A 5 9.69 16.79 0.42
C ASN A 5 8.76 16.14 1.48
N THR A 6 7.45 16.26 1.31
CA THR A 6 6.46 15.71 2.23
C THR A 6 5.79 14.51 1.59
N HIS A 7 6.10 13.32 2.08
CA HIS A 7 5.51 12.08 1.58
C HIS A 7 4.11 11.85 2.14
N LEU A 8 3.19 11.42 1.28
CA LEU A 8 1.85 11.01 1.68
C LEU A 8 1.81 9.48 1.77
N ILE A 9 1.45 8.98 2.95
CA ILE A 9 1.27 7.55 3.21
C ILE A 9 -0.02 7.39 3.98
N GLY A 10 -0.94 6.59 3.48
CA GLY A 10 -2.21 6.40 4.18
C GLY A 10 -3.12 5.39 3.52
N THR A 11 -4.17 5.02 4.24
CA THR A 11 -5.27 4.25 3.69
C THR A 11 -6.31 5.19 3.09
N ILE A 12 -6.91 4.77 1.99
CA ILE A 12 -7.93 5.56 1.29
C ILE A 12 -9.18 4.71 1.05
N ARG A 13 -10.33 5.38 0.97
CA ARG A 13 -11.61 4.70 0.70
C ARG A 13 -11.74 4.43 -0.79
N LYS A 14 -12.27 3.26 -1.15
CA LYS A 14 -12.58 2.85 -2.54
C LYS A 14 -13.41 3.88 -3.30
N SER A 15 -14.32 4.58 -2.62
CA SER A 15 -15.24 5.55 -3.24
C SER A 15 -14.59 6.89 -3.60
N ARG A 16 -13.28 7.07 -3.37
CA ARG A 16 -12.57 8.29 -3.77
C ARG A 16 -12.44 8.32 -5.31
N LYS A 17 -12.66 9.49 -5.89
CA LYS A 17 -12.54 9.72 -7.34
C LYS A 17 -11.07 9.66 -7.76
N GLY A 18 -10.81 9.27 -9.02
CA GLY A 18 -9.47 9.27 -9.62
C GLY A 18 -8.58 8.08 -9.29
N LEU A 19 -9.12 7.03 -8.64
CA LEU A 19 -8.37 5.81 -8.37
C LEU A 19 -8.40 4.87 -9.61
N PRO A 20 -7.29 4.22 -9.97
CA PRO A 20 -7.24 3.23 -11.06
C PRO A 20 -8.15 2.04 -10.77
N LYS A 21 -9.18 1.83 -11.59
CA LYS A 21 -10.20 0.79 -11.37
C LYS A 21 -9.59 -0.61 -11.35
N GLU A 22 -8.56 -0.82 -12.16
CA GLU A 22 -7.77 -2.04 -12.23
C GLU A 22 -7.28 -2.47 -10.85
N VAL A 23 -6.89 -1.50 -10.01
CA VAL A 23 -6.42 -1.76 -8.64
C VAL A 23 -7.59 -1.90 -7.68
N VAL A 24 -8.56 -0.99 -7.72
CA VAL A 24 -9.64 -0.94 -6.70
C VAL A 24 -10.69 -2.05 -6.87
N ASP A 25 -10.84 -2.56 -8.09
CA ASP A 25 -11.79 -3.60 -8.46
C ASP A 25 -11.13 -4.98 -8.66
N ALA A 26 -9.81 -5.07 -8.44
CA ALA A 26 -9.07 -6.32 -8.47
C ALA A 26 -9.74 -7.40 -7.58
N LYS A 27 -10.02 -8.56 -8.18
CA LYS A 27 -10.56 -9.74 -7.48
C LYS A 27 -9.43 -10.49 -6.79
N LEU A 28 -9.06 -10.02 -5.61
CA LEU A 28 -7.99 -10.60 -4.79
C LEU A 28 -8.49 -11.78 -3.96
N LYS A 29 -7.67 -12.82 -3.79
CA LYS A 29 -7.80 -13.80 -2.71
C LYS A 29 -7.22 -13.25 -1.41
N LYS A 30 -7.52 -13.92 -0.30
CA LYS A 30 -6.93 -13.57 0.99
C LYS A 30 -5.40 -13.65 0.89
N ARG A 31 -4.74 -12.61 1.37
CA ARG A 31 -3.29 -12.34 1.35
C ARG A 31 -2.72 -11.96 -0.01
N GLU A 32 -3.54 -11.78 -1.05
CA GLU A 32 -3.06 -11.24 -2.33
C GLU A 32 -3.06 -9.70 -2.33
N ILE A 33 -2.15 -9.14 -3.12
CA ILE A 33 -1.99 -7.71 -3.35
C ILE A 33 -1.96 -7.44 -4.86
N TYR A 34 -2.57 -6.33 -5.27
CA TYR A 34 -2.40 -5.77 -6.61
C TYR A 34 -2.05 -4.30 -6.46
N ALA A 35 -1.02 -3.86 -7.19
CA ALA A 35 -0.43 -2.53 -7.04
C ALA A 35 -0.12 -1.92 -8.41
N MET A 36 -0.24 -0.61 -8.48
CA MET A 36 0.25 0.20 -9.59
C MET A 36 1.03 1.37 -9.03
N GLU A 37 2.05 1.78 -9.75
CA GLU A 37 2.88 2.94 -9.43
C GLU A 37 3.05 3.78 -10.70
N ASN A 38 2.90 5.09 -10.56
CA ASN A 38 3.10 6.01 -11.68
C ASN A 38 4.57 6.46 -11.76
N GLN A 39 4.90 7.22 -12.81
CA GLN A 39 6.26 7.73 -13.04
C GLN A 39 6.75 8.70 -11.95
N ASP A 40 5.84 9.28 -11.15
CA ASP A 40 6.17 10.20 -10.05
C ASP A 40 6.41 9.46 -8.71
N GLY A 41 6.43 8.13 -8.71
CA GLY A 41 6.59 7.33 -7.49
C GLY A 41 5.36 7.29 -6.59
N VAL A 42 4.17 7.60 -7.13
CA VAL A 42 2.89 7.47 -6.42
C VAL A 42 2.35 6.06 -6.64
N ALA A 43 2.43 5.26 -5.58
CA ALA A 43 1.92 3.90 -5.55
C ALA A 43 0.52 3.84 -4.93
N ILE A 44 -0.37 3.09 -5.58
CA ILE A 44 -1.64 2.65 -5.02
C ILE A 44 -1.69 1.13 -4.96
N ARG A 45 -2.15 0.58 -3.84
CA ARG A 45 -2.20 -0.87 -3.62
C ARG A 45 -3.52 -1.27 -3.01
N ASN A 46 -4.06 -2.38 -3.48
CA ASN A 46 -5.20 -3.05 -2.90
C ASN A 46 -4.71 -4.39 -2.33
N TRP A 47 -4.86 -4.59 -1.03
CA TRP A 47 -4.49 -5.81 -0.32
C TRP A 47 -5.70 -6.41 0.36
N ARG A 48 -5.94 -7.70 0.15
CA ARG A 48 -7.05 -8.39 0.81
C ARG A 48 -6.54 -9.19 2.00
N TYR A 49 -6.83 -8.74 3.22
CA TYR A 49 -6.71 -9.60 4.40
C TYR A 49 -8.08 -10.22 4.70
N GLN A 50 -8.81 -9.71 5.71
CA GLN A 50 -10.23 -10.02 5.91
C GLN A 50 -11.12 -9.16 4.99
N ARG A 51 -10.71 -7.92 4.78
CA ARG A 51 -11.33 -6.95 3.85
C ARG A 51 -10.24 -6.41 2.92
N ASN A 52 -10.66 -5.80 1.83
CA ASN A 52 -9.77 -5.06 0.95
C ASN A 52 -9.37 -3.76 1.64
N ILE A 53 -8.06 -3.53 1.74
CA ILE A 53 -7.46 -2.30 2.25
C ILE A 53 -6.73 -1.65 1.08
N ILE A 54 -7.08 -0.40 0.79
CA ILE A 54 -6.42 0.37 -0.27
C ILE A 54 -5.47 1.36 0.38
N ARG A 55 -4.22 1.34 -0.05
CA ARG A 55 -3.15 2.20 0.46
C ARG A 55 -2.60 3.07 -0.67
N LEU A 56 -2.42 4.35 -0.37
CA LEU A 56 -1.68 5.30 -1.19
C LEU A 56 -0.33 5.55 -0.51
N SER A 57 0.75 5.54 -1.28
CA SER A 57 2.08 5.88 -0.78
C SER A 57 2.88 6.61 -1.86
N THR A 58 3.61 7.66 -1.47
CA THR A 58 4.57 8.33 -2.34
C THR A 58 6.02 8.09 -1.89
N ARG A 59 6.28 6.95 -1.24
CA ARG A 59 7.56 6.66 -0.55
C ARG A 59 7.93 5.18 -0.63
N HIS A 60 6.97 4.30 -0.38
CA HIS A 60 7.20 2.87 -0.37
C HIS A 60 6.86 2.26 -1.74
N GLY A 61 7.67 1.32 -2.21
CA GLY A 61 7.39 0.45 -3.38
C GLY A 61 6.54 -0.77 -3.02
N SER A 62 6.03 -1.52 -4.01
CA SER A 62 4.95 -2.52 -3.87
C SER A 62 5.23 -3.77 -3.02
N GLU A 63 6.45 -3.94 -2.54
CA GLU A 63 6.88 -5.13 -1.80
C GLU A 63 6.13 -5.32 -0.49
N MET A 64 5.91 -6.59 -0.14
CA MET A 64 5.28 -7.03 1.10
C MET A 64 6.07 -8.23 1.63
N VAL A 65 6.41 -8.19 2.92
CA VAL A 65 7.08 -9.30 3.61
C VAL A 65 6.11 -9.83 4.66
N GLU A 66 5.94 -11.16 4.72
CA GLU A 66 5.23 -11.78 5.83
C GLU A 66 6.15 -11.77 7.05
N VAL A 67 5.69 -11.14 8.13
CA VAL A 67 6.42 -11.10 9.39
C VAL A 67 5.68 -11.94 10.40
N LEU A 68 6.35 -12.98 10.92
CA LEU A 68 5.88 -13.71 12.08
C LEU A 68 6.10 -12.83 13.31
N VAL A 69 5.01 -12.39 13.95
CA VAL A 69 5.10 -11.65 15.22
C VAL A 69 5.41 -12.63 16.33
N ILE A 70 6.70 -12.91 16.52
CA ILE A 70 7.21 -13.53 17.74
C ILE A 70 7.19 -12.42 18.80
N SER A 71 6.48 -12.64 19.90
CA SER A 71 6.18 -11.68 20.99
C SER A 71 7.17 -10.50 21.11
N ARG A 72 6.65 -9.27 20.98
CA ARG A 72 7.30 -7.94 21.17
C ARG A 72 8.77 -7.98 21.61
N GLN A 73 9.67 -8.33 20.70
CA GLN A 73 11.06 -7.93 20.80
C GLN A 73 11.29 -6.90 19.70
N ASN A 74 11.94 -5.79 20.06
CA ASN A 74 12.16 -4.62 19.22
C ASN A 74 12.72 -5.00 17.85
N LEU A 75 11.85 -5.21 16.86
CA LEU A 75 12.28 -5.33 15.48
C LEU A 75 12.62 -3.91 15.01
N ASN A 76 13.90 -3.57 15.06
CA ASN A 76 14.50 -2.54 14.23
C ASN A 76 14.41 -2.98 12.76
N LEU A 77 13.21 -2.97 12.20
CA LEU A 77 13.02 -3.07 10.76
C LEU A 77 13.44 -1.73 10.17
N LYS A 78 14.72 -1.62 9.79
CA LYS A 78 15.15 -0.65 8.78
C LYS A 78 14.49 -1.07 7.47
N LEU A 79 13.31 -0.51 7.20
CA LEU A 79 12.77 -0.45 5.86
C LEU A 79 13.49 0.70 5.15
N CYS A 80 14.25 0.34 4.09
CA CYS A 80 14.96 1.25 3.21
C CYS A 80 14.04 2.34 2.64
#